data_AF-A0A7Y0IFK7-F1
#
_entry.id   AF-A0A7Y0IFK7-F1
#
_cell.length_a   1.000
_cell.length_b   1.000
_cell.length_c   1.000
_cell.angle_alpha   90.00
_cell.angle_beta   90.00
_cell.angle_gamma   90.00
#
_symmetry.space_group_name_H-M   'P 1'
#
loop_
_entity.id
_entity.type
_entity.pdbx_description
1 polymer ?
#
loop_
_entity_poly.entity_id
_entity_poly.type
_entity_poly.pdbx_seq_one_letter_code
_entity_poly.pdbx_strand_id
1 'polypeptide(L)'
;MNTFYKNHTKIVILFCTFLVLTVTFLYSCKQEDFVDEVSSLSGVLKFDYPSLVNAVNVADITKGDDRIIFPVRIALENPANATFTVNIAPEPQLAISQTVTNGAVINFPDFSMPQSVEVRFGTKSVTFNVAVSASAIERNYGKNLVFAITLSNPSKSQKLDESKKSVVLTLNTADIAKIDELHFLSFTAAVSNPNQVVTQLTSPNLTANNVSFDNNGFSIKAQVDLGGKASRGFKTSIAYNADTLKKLLAKGLLPAGTAILTNAALDLNDVYLDDYKSSAIVEMRVNIDSIFARFPSKVALAFTLSNPEKYQVNAAKNTLVYLIDPLRIFSDITKVLKNTSQPFKTSTIDPNQGRWGVLSGWLFNAQGNTHQSYSLTNELNGAYGSFDNNNSTQIAFESGYTASDAGKPGGSPTTPNITNGKIYQTVLLPAGTYKFDANVRGGVTTDNTKGAYSVAAIGTNIPDIAAPTTPANFVGRVAINGAGSKSFTFTLNAAATVSMGFVATLSGSQSVNISGVTLTRTLNP
;
A
#
# COMPACT_ATOMS: atom_id res chain seq x y z
N MET A 1 -65.90 -110.85 -42.54
CA MET A 1 -66.06 -109.46 -43.05
C MET A 1 -66.38 -108.50 -41.88
N ASN A 2 -65.58 -108.49 -40.79
CA ASN A 2 -65.84 -107.62 -39.63
C ASN A 2 -64.59 -107.27 -38.80
N THR A 3 -63.39 -107.29 -39.41
CA THR A 3 -62.11 -107.06 -38.70
C THR A 3 -61.21 -106.01 -39.35
N PHE A 4 -61.64 -105.40 -40.47
CA PHE A 4 -60.85 -104.37 -41.19
C PHE A 4 -61.26 -102.93 -40.84
N TYR A 5 -62.42 -102.72 -40.20
CA TYR A 5 -62.95 -101.38 -39.90
C TYR A 5 -62.57 -100.83 -38.52
N LYS A 6 -62.03 -101.65 -37.61
CA LYS A 6 -61.75 -101.23 -36.21
C LYS A 6 -60.36 -100.59 -36.00
N ASN A 7 -59.43 -100.71 -36.94
CA ASN A 7 -58.06 -100.16 -36.81
C ASN A 7 -57.89 -98.76 -37.41
N HIS A 8 -58.72 -98.34 -38.37
CA HIS A 8 -58.61 -97.00 -38.96
C HIS A 8 -59.15 -95.89 -38.04
N THR A 9 -60.16 -96.17 -37.22
CA THR A 9 -60.75 -95.16 -36.32
C THR A 9 -59.84 -94.82 -35.13
N LYS A 10 -59.00 -95.77 -34.67
CA LYS A 10 -58.05 -95.51 -33.57
C LYS A 10 -56.83 -94.70 -34.00
N ILE A 11 -56.37 -94.86 -35.25
CA ILE A 11 -55.21 -94.13 -35.79
C ILE A 11 -55.57 -92.67 -36.09
N VAL A 12 -56.78 -92.40 -36.60
CA VAL A 12 -57.22 -91.02 -36.89
C VAL A 12 -57.48 -90.21 -35.61
N ILE A 13 -58.02 -90.85 -34.57
CA ILE A 13 -58.21 -90.18 -33.27
C ILE A 13 -56.87 -89.90 -32.61
N LEU A 14 -55.93 -90.86 -32.60
CA LEU A 14 -54.59 -90.66 -32.01
C LEU A 14 -53.78 -89.56 -32.74
N PHE A 15 -53.92 -89.44 -34.06
CA PHE A 15 -53.26 -88.40 -34.85
C PHE A 15 -53.89 -87.01 -34.62
N CYS A 16 -55.21 -86.93 -34.42
CA CYS A 16 -55.88 -85.66 -34.07
C CYS A 16 -55.55 -85.22 -32.63
N THR A 17 -55.44 -86.15 -31.67
CA THR A 17 -55.04 -85.78 -30.29
C THR A 17 -53.58 -85.36 -30.21
N PHE A 18 -52.69 -85.99 -31.00
CA PHE A 18 -51.29 -85.58 -31.05
C PHE A 18 -51.14 -84.20 -31.72
N LEU A 19 -51.85 -83.92 -32.81
CA LEU A 19 -51.82 -82.61 -33.47
C LEU A 19 -52.36 -81.48 -32.56
N VAL A 20 -53.41 -81.74 -31.78
CA VAL A 20 -53.98 -80.75 -30.83
C VAL A 20 -53.06 -80.54 -29.60
N LEU A 21 -52.33 -81.57 -29.16
CA LEU A 21 -51.35 -81.44 -28.09
C LEU A 21 -50.08 -80.69 -28.53
N THR A 22 -49.64 -80.85 -29.78
CA THR A 22 -48.49 -80.11 -30.33
C THR A 22 -48.82 -78.63 -30.59
N VAL A 23 -50.06 -78.32 -30.98
CA VAL A 23 -50.51 -76.92 -31.16
C VAL A 23 -50.69 -76.20 -29.81
N THR A 24 -51.05 -76.91 -28.74
CA THR A 24 -51.14 -76.32 -27.38
C THR A 24 -49.78 -76.11 -26.71
N PHE A 25 -48.78 -76.96 -26.97
CA PHE A 25 -47.40 -76.73 -26.52
C PHE A 25 -46.70 -75.57 -27.26
N LEU A 26 -47.06 -75.28 -28.51
CA LEU A 26 -46.52 -74.13 -29.26
C LEU A 26 -47.18 -72.78 -28.88
N TYR A 27 -48.33 -72.80 -28.20
CA TYR A 27 -49.00 -71.59 -27.70
C TYR A 27 -48.80 -71.34 -26.19
N SER A 28 -48.16 -72.26 -25.45
CA SER A 28 -47.98 -72.16 -23.99
C SER A 28 -46.65 -71.52 -23.54
N CYS A 29 -45.89 -70.94 -24.48
CA CYS A 29 -44.77 -70.04 -24.16
C CYS A 29 -44.98 -68.70 -24.85
N LYS A 30 -46.08 -68.00 -24.53
CA LYS A 30 -46.00 -66.55 -24.43
C LYS A 30 -45.47 -66.26 -23.03
N GLN A 31 -44.16 -66.18 -22.92
CA GLN A 31 -43.54 -65.40 -21.86
C GLN A 31 -44.16 -64.01 -22.01
N GLU A 32 -44.98 -63.59 -21.03
CA GLU A 32 -45.44 -62.21 -21.03
C GLU A 32 -44.19 -61.35 -20.90
N ASP A 33 -43.81 -60.72 -22.01
CA ASP A 33 -42.73 -59.75 -22.09
C ASP A 33 -43.14 -58.50 -21.30
N PHE A 34 -43.16 -58.62 -19.97
CA PHE A 34 -43.21 -57.49 -19.04
C PHE A 34 -41.91 -56.66 -19.07
N VAL A 35 -40.95 -57.02 -19.92
CA VAL A 35 -39.62 -56.41 -19.98
C VAL A 35 -39.53 -55.30 -21.04
N ASP A 36 -40.43 -55.26 -22.03
CA ASP A 36 -40.30 -54.32 -23.16
C ASP A 36 -41.19 -53.07 -23.09
N GLU A 37 -42.27 -53.04 -22.30
CA GLU A 37 -43.03 -51.79 -22.11
C GLU A 37 -42.39 -50.85 -21.07
N VAL A 38 -41.63 -51.36 -20.10
CA VAL A 38 -40.97 -50.53 -19.06
C VAL A 38 -39.65 -49.93 -19.55
N SER A 39 -39.01 -50.54 -20.56
CA SER A 39 -37.74 -50.07 -21.15
C SER A 39 -37.92 -48.90 -22.13
N SER A 40 -39.14 -48.69 -22.66
CA SER A 40 -39.45 -47.59 -23.58
C SER A 40 -39.75 -46.24 -22.88
N LEU A 41 -39.95 -46.25 -21.56
CA LEU A 41 -40.21 -45.06 -20.74
C LEU A 41 -38.90 -44.48 -20.18
N SER A 42 -37.92 -44.18 -21.04
CA SER A 42 -36.77 -43.36 -20.63
C SER A 42 -37.27 -41.94 -20.37
N GLY A 43 -37.21 -41.48 -19.13
CA GLY A 43 -37.59 -40.11 -18.78
C GLY A 43 -36.54 -39.12 -19.30
N VAL A 44 -36.97 -38.12 -20.06
CA VAL A 44 -36.10 -37.00 -20.42
C VAL A 44 -36.02 -36.05 -19.22
N LEU A 45 -34.81 -35.83 -18.71
CA LEU A 45 -34.54 -34.92 -17.59
C LEU A 45 -34.30 -33.49 -18.07
N LYS A 46 -34.80 -32.52 -17.31
CA LYS A 46 -34.60 -31.10 -17.53
C LYS A 46 -34.66 -30.30 -16.24
N PHE A 47 -34.04 -29.14 -16.22
CA PHE A 47 -34.37 -28.15 -15.20
C PHE A 47 -35.84 -27.72 -15.35
N ASP A 48 -36.56 -27.60 -14.22
CA ASP A 48 -37.98 -27.21 -14.20
C ASP A 48 -38.17 -25.69 -14.31
N TYR A 49 -37.36 -25.06 -15.17
CA TYR A 49 -37.27 -23.61 -15.28
C TYR A 49 -36.96 -23.16 -16.72
N PRO A 50 -37.24 -21.89 -17.07
CA PRO A 50 -36.65 -21.29 -18.26
C PRO A 50 -35.11 -21.25 -18.17
N SER A 51 -34.44 -21.00 -19.29
CA SER A 51 -32.96 -20.96 -19.38
C SER A 51 -32.32 -19.89 -18.48
N LEU A 52 -33.07 -18.84 -18.14
CA LEU A 52 -32.69 -17.78 -17.19
C LEU A 52 -33.76 -17.63 -16.11
N VAL A 53 -33.36 -17.70 -14.84
CA VAL A 53 -34.29 -17.75 -13.70
C VAL A 53 -33.82 -16.83 -12.60
N ASN A 54 -34.74 -16.08 -11.97
CA ASN A 54 -34.46 -15.44 -10.70
C ASN A 54 -34.67 -16.46 -9.58
N ALA A 55 -33.59 -16.84 -8.91
CA ALA A 55 -33.54 -17.82 -7.82
C ALA A 55 -34.41 -17.41 -6.62
N VAL A 56 -34.70 -16.12 -6.43
CA VAL A 56 -35.61 -15.64 -5.38
C VAL A 56 -37.05 -16.07 -5.62
N ASN A 57 -37.43 -16.27 -6.89
CA ASN A 57 -38.80 -16.69 -7.26
C ASN A 57 -38.99 -18.22 -7.23
N VAL A 58 -38.05 -18.97 -6.65
CA VAL A 58 -37.99 -20.44 -6.80
C VAL A 58 -38.59 -21.23 -5.62
N ALA A 59 -38.58 -20.71 -4.38
CA ALA A 59 -39.30 -21.17 -3.17
C ALA A 59 -38.60 -20.60 -1.89
N ASP A 60 -39.11 -20.94 -0.69
CA ASP A 60 -38.63 -20.48 0.62
C ASP A 60 -37.09 -20.44 0.75
N ILE A 61 -36.50 -19.26 0.63
CA ILE A 61 -35.09 -19.03 0.88
C ILE A 61 -34.81 -19.26 2.36
N THR A 62 -33.87 -20.14 2.67
CA THR A 62 -33.37 -20.31 4.04
C THR A 62 -32.11 -19.46 4.21
N LYS A 63 -32.18 -18.45 5.08
CA LYS A 63 -31.03 -17.63 5.47
C LYS A 63 -30.31 -18.28 6.65
N GLY A 64 -29.07 -18.71 6.45
CA GLY A 64 -28.15 -19.04 7.53
C GLY A 64 -27.12 -17.93 7.74
N ASP A 65 -26.31 -18.06 8.79
CA ASP A 65 -25.30 -17.04 9.16
C ASP A 65 -24.23 -16.82 8.06
N ASP A 66 -23.79 -17.87 7.37
CA ASP A 66 -22.73 -17.80 6.35
C ASP A 66 -23.21 -18.06 4.91
N ARG A 67 -24.44 -18.57 4.74
CA ARG A 67 -24.95 -19.08 3.46
C ARG A 67 -26.44 -18.80 3.30
N ILE A 68 -26.83 -18.45 2.08
CA ILE A 68 -28.21 -18.36 1.60
C ILE A 68 -28.51 -19.62 0.80
N ILE A 69 -29.47 -20.41 1.26
CA ILE A 69 -29.81 -21.71 0.68
C ILE A 69 -31.15 -21.60 -0.03
N PHE A 70 -31.21 -22.08 -1.28
CA PHE A 70 -32.45 -22.20 -2.03
C PHE A 70 -32.52 -23.54 -2.77
N PRO A 71 -33.73 -24.10 -2.92
CA PRO A 71 -33.95 -25.33 -3.65
C PRO A 71 -33.91 -25.11 -5.17
N VAL A 72 -33.38 -26.07 -5.91
CA VAL A 72 -33.41 -26.16 -7.37
C VAL A 72 -34.02 -27.49 -7.78
N ARG A 73 -35.01 -27.44 -8.67
CA ARG A 73 -35.79 -28.59 -9.12
C ARG A 73 -35.37 -29.10 -10.49
N ILE A 74 -35.26 -30.42 -10.59
CA ILE A 74 -35.12 -31.18 -11.84
C ILE A 74 -36.44 -31.92 -12.07
N ALA A 75 -37.00 -31.82 -13.27
CA ALA A 75 -38.22 -32.50 -13.67
C ALA A 75 -37.93 -33.61 -14.70
N LEU A 76 -38.81 -34.61 -14.70
CA LEU A 76 -38.85 -35.68 -15.68
C LEU A 76 -40.18 -35.61 -16.45
N GLU A 77 -40.14 -35.94 -17.74
CA GLU A 77 -41.35 -36.00 -18.57
C GLU A 77 -42.30 -37.13 -18.14
N ASN A 78 -41.72 -38.26 -17.74
CA ASN A 78 -42.43 -39.42 -17.20
C ASN A 78 -41.84 -39.79 -15.81
N PRO A 79 -42.61 -40.45 -14.92
CA PRO A 79 -42.06 -40.97 -13.68
C PRO A 79 -40.81 -41.83 -13.94
N ALA A 80 -39.80 -41.71 -13.07
CA ALA A 80 -38.57 -42.50 -13.19
C ALA A 80 -38.87 -44.01 -13.16
N ASN A 81 -38.48 -44.73 -14.21
CA ASN A 81 -38.67 -46.18 -14.33
C ASN A 81 -37.65 -47.01 -13.52
N ALA A 82 -36.62 -46.37 -12.96
CA ALA A 82 -35.69 -46.94 -11.98
C ALA A 82 -35.10 -45.82 -11.11
N THR A 83 -34.54 -46.14 -9.95
CA THR A 83 -33.71 -45.18 -9.20
C THR A 83 -32.38 -44.96 -9.92
N PHE A 84 -31.97 -43.73 -10.20
CA PHE A 84 -30.73 -43.41 -10.90
C PHE A 84 -30.08 -42.13 -10.33
N THR A 85 -28.90 -41.78 -10.83
CA THR A 85 -28.13 -40.60 -10.42
C THR A 85 -27.86 -39.69 -11.61
N VAL A 86 -27.84 -38.39 -11.40
CA VAL A 86 -27.43 -37.38 -12.39
C VAL A 86 -26.33 -36.51 -11.79
N ASN A 87 -25.29 -36.20 -12.57
CA ASN A 87 -24.20 -35.33 -12.13
C ASN A 87 -24.60 -33.87 -12.32
N ILE A 88 -24.14 -33.02 -11.40
CA ILE A 88 -24.35 -31.57 -11.42
C ILE A 88 -22.98 -30.90 -11.38
N ALA A 89 -22.75 -29.99 -12.33
CA ALA A 89 -21.49 -29.27 -12.45
C ALA A 89 -21.71 -27.76 -12.67
N PRO A 90 -20.76 -26.91 -12.26
CA PRO A 90 -20.81 -25.48 -12.53
C PRO A 90 -20.54 -25.24 -14.02
N GLU A 91 -21.20 -24.25 -14.61
CA GLU A 91 -21.03 -23.88 -16.02
C GLU A 91 -20.66 -22.39 -16.16
N PRO A 92 -19.42 -21.99 -15.77
CA PRO A 92 -19.06 -20.58 -15.67
C PRO A 92 -19.11 -19.83 -17.01
N GLN A 93 -18.84 -20.50 -18.13
CA GLN A 93 -18.88 -19.86 -19.45
C GLN A 93 -20.30 -19.46 -19.83
N LEU A 94 -21.29 -20.30 -19.52
CA LEU A 94 -22.70 -19.94 -19.73
C LEU A 94 -23.07 -18.72 -18.88
N ALA A 95 -22.65 -18.67 -17.60
CA ALA A 95 -22.92 -17.53 -16.73
C ALA A 95 -22.31 -16.22 -17.27
N ILE A 96 -21.06 -16.26 -17.74
CA ILE A 96 -20.34 -15.11 -18.33
C ILE A 96 -21.01 -14.63 -19.62
N SER A 97 -21.50 -15.55 -20.44
CA SER A 97 -22.17 -15.20 -21.71
C SER A 97 -23.53 -14.52 -21.54
N GLN A 98 -24.15 -14.60 -20.35
CA GLN A 98 -25.43 -13.94 -20.11
C GLN A 98 -25.27 -12.46 -19.85
N THR A 99 -26.05 -11.65 -20.58
CA THR A 99 -26.18 -10.23 -20.28
C THR A 99 -27.29 -10.03 -19.25
N VAL A 100 -26.90 -9.75 -18.02
CA VAL A 100 -27.83 -9.42 -16.92
C VAL A 100 -27.60 -7.98 -16.51
N THR A 101 -28.67 -7.18 -16.48
CA THR A 101 -28.60 -5.79 -16.02
C THR A 101 -28.07 -5.74 -14.59
N ASN A 102 -27.01 -4.95 -14.39
CA ASN A 102 -26.30 -4.85 -13.11
C ASN A 102 -25.86 -6.23 -12.57
N GLY A 103 -25.48 -7.15 -13.46
CA GLY A 103 -25.06 -8.49 -13.15
C GLY A 103 -23.64 -8.58 -12.58
N ALA A 104 -23.41 -9.50 -11.65
CA ALA A 104 -22.09 -9.89 -11.15
C ALA A 104 -21.97 -11.41 -11.20
N VAL A 105 -21.07 -11.94 -12.04
CA VAL A 105 -20.84 -13.39 -12.11
C VAL A 105 -20.12 -13.85 -10.85
N ILE A 106 -20.63 -14.91 -10.21
CA ILE A 106 -19.98 -15.58 -9.08
C ILE A 106 -19.52 -16.98 -9.49
N ASN A 107 -18.42 -17.43 -8.90
CA ASN A 107 -17.81 -18.73 -9.20
C ASN A 107 -17.61 -19.53 -7.91
N PHE A 108 -17.21 -20.79 -8.01
CA PHE A 108 -16.72 -21.51 -6.84
C PHE A 108 -15.54 -20.75 -6.22
N PRO A 109 -15.48 -20.58 -4.87
CA PRO A 109 -16.33 -21.19 -3.84
C PRO A 109 -17.51 -20.33 -3.34
N ASP A 110 -17.84 -19.22 -4.02
CA ASP A 110 -18.92 -18.31 -3.62
C ASP A 110 -20.30 -18.98 -3.62
N PHE A 111 -20.47 -20.08 -4.35
CA PHE A 111 -21.61 -20.97 -4.20
C PHE A 111 -21.19 -22.44 -4.13
N SER A 112 -22.07 -23.28 -3.62
CA SER A 112 -21.88 -24.72 -3.50
C SER A 112 -23.18 -25.49 -3.77
N MET A 113 -23.05 -26.71 -4.25
CA MET A 113 -24.15 -27.61 -4.58
C MET A 113 -23.64 -29.07 -4.50
N PRO A 114 -24.52 -30.08 -4.38
CA PRO A 114 -24.09 -31.47 -4.50
C PRO A 114 -23.53 -31.76 -5.90
N GLN A 115 -22.57 -32.68 -5.99
CA GLN A 115 -21.98 -33.10 -7.27
C GLN A 115 -22.87 -34.08 -8.04
N SER A 116 -23.80 -34.74 -7.35
CA SER A 116 -24.79 -35.63 -7.95
C SER A 116 -26.07 -35.65 -7.13
N VAL A 117 -27.17 -36.01 -7.78
CA VAL A 117 -28.49 -36.15 -7.15
C VAL A 117 -29.08 -37.50 -7.53
N GLU A 118 -29.65 -38.20 -6.53
CA GLU A 118 -30.41 -39.43 -6.72
C GLU A 118 -31.86 -39.09 -7.09
N VAL A 119 -32.33 -39.63 -8.20
CA VAL A 119 -33.73 -39.61 -8.62
C VAL A 119 -34.34 -40.97 -8.29
N ARG A 120 -35.34 -41.00 -7.41
CA ARG A 120 -35.96 -42.24 -6.94
C ARG A 120 -36.98 -42.77 -7.94
N PHE A 121 -37.11 -44.10 -7.99
CA PHE A 121 -38.16 -44.79 -8.75
C PHE A 121 -39.55 -44.19 -8.47
N GLY A 122 -40.35 -44.04 -9.53
CA GLY A 122 -41.72 -43.52 -9.46
C GLY A 122 -41.84 -42.00 -9.28
N THR A 123 -40.74 -41.26 -9.13
CA THR A 123 -40.79 -39.80 -8.97
C THR A 123 -40.78 -39.06 -10.31
N LYS A 124 -41.48 -37.92 -10.37
CA LYS A 124 -41.49 -37.01 -11.55
C LYS A 124 -40.55 -35.82 -11.40
N SER A 125 -39.98 -35.61 -10.22
CA SER A 125 -39.05 -34.53 -9.95
C SER A 125 -38.21 -34.81 -8.71
N VAL A 126 -37.04 -34.19 -8.67
CA VAL A 126 -36.17 -34.14 -7.49
C VAL A 126 -35.73 -32.71 -7.24
N THR A 127 -35.50 -32.37 -5.98
CA THR A 127 -35.00 -31.07 -5.57
C THR A 127 -33.65 -31.25 -4.87
N PHE A 128 -32.72 -30.34 -5.14
CA PHE A 128 -31.46 -30.26 -4.42
C PHE A 128 -31.18 -28.81 -4.01
N ASN A 129 -30.30 -28.63 -3.03
CA ASN A 129 -30.00 -27.30 -2.49
C ASN A 129 -28.76 -26.71 -3.16
N VAL A 130 -28.88 -25.43 -3.51
CA VAL A 130 -27.73 -24.58 -3.85
C VAL A 130 -27.55 -23.57 -2.71
N ALA A 131 -26.32 -23.37 -2.28
CA ALA A 131 -25.97 -22.46 -1.19
C ALA A 131 -24.99 -21.39 -1.67
N VAL A 132 -25.40 -20.13 -1.66
CA VAL A 132 -24.58 -18.96 -1.99
C VAL A 132 -24.02 -18.35 -0.71
N SER A 133 -22.75 -17.97 -0.71
CA SER A 133 -22.06 -17.33 0.42
C SER A 133 -22.71 -15.98 0.76
N ALA A 134 -22.99 -15.74 2.04
CA ALA A 134 -23.47 -14.44 2.52
C ALA A 134 -22.47 -13.32 2.14
N SER A 135 -21.16 -13.58 2.22
CA SER A 135 -20.14 -12.62 1.76
C SER A 135 -20.24 -12.31 0.26
N ALA A 136 -20.62 -13.27 -0.58
CA ALA A 136 -20.81 -13.02 -2.00
C ALA A 136 -22.02 -12.09 -2.27
N ILE A 137 -23.08 -12.22 -1.45
CA ILE A 137 -24.23 -11.32 -1.44
C ILE A 137 -23.78 -9.92 -1.02
N GLU A 138 -23.08 -9.81 0.11
CA GLU A 138 -22.68 -8.54 0.68
C GLU A 138 -21.69 -7.78 -0.23
N ARG A 139 -20.64 -8.43 -0.74
CA ARG A 139 -19.68 -7.77 -1.67
C ARG A 139 -20.33 -7.22 -2.93
N ASN A 140 -21.46 -7.77 -3.33
CA ASN A 140 -22.17 -7.41 -4.55
C ASN A 140 -23.55 -6.82 -4.27
N TYR A 141 -23.77 -6.26 -3.08
CA TYR A 141 -25.05 -5.65 -2.72
C TYR A 141 -25.56 -4.66 -3.78
N GLY A 142 -26.85 -4.74 -4.09
CA GLY A 142 -27.50 -3.97 -5.14
C GLY A 142 -27.36 -4.56 -6.54
N LYS A 143 -26.56 -5.61 -6.74
CA LYS A 143 -26.38 -6.31 -8.03
C LYS A 143 -27.17 -7.61 -8.09
N ASN A 144 -27.31 -8.13 -9.31
CA ASN A 144 -27.81 -9.47 -9.59
C ASN A 144 -26.63 -10.45 -9.66
N LEU A 145 -26.48 -11.35 -8.69
CA LEU A 145 -25.48 -12.41 -8.81
C LEU A 145 -25.89 -13.37 -9.92
N VAL A 146 -24.93 -13.80 -10.74
CA VAL A 146 -25.17 -14.69 -11.88
C VAL A 146 -24.25 -15.90 -11.76
N PHE A 147 -24.82 -17.09 -11.84
CA PHE A 147 -24.07 -18.35 -11.92
C PHE A 147 -24.90 -19.36 -12.68
N ALA A 148 -24.24 -20.36 -13.27
CA ALA A 148 -24.93 -21.36 -14.07
C ALA A 148 -24.47 -22.76 -13.68
N ILE A 149 -25.38 -23.70 -13.86
CA ILE A 149 -25.20 -25.11 -13.50
C ILE A 149 -25.70 -25.98 -14.65
N THR A 150 -25.12 -27.17 -14.79
CA THR A 150 -25.47 -28.12 -15.84
C THR A 150 -25.59 -29.54 -15.32
N LEU A 151 -26.52 -30.28 -15.91
CA LEU A 151 -26.71 -31.71 -15.73
C LEU A 151 -25.82 -32.47 -16.70
N SER A 152 -25.28 -33.62 -16.27
CA SER A 152 -24.51 -34.52 -17.12
C SER A 152 -24.61 -35.97 -16.63
N ASN A 153 -24.26 -36.91 -17.52
CA ASN A 153 -24.06 -38.33 -17.22
C ASN A 153 -25.17 -38.96 -16.35
N PRO A 154 -26.45 -38.85 -16.72
CA PRO A 154 -27.48 -39.56 -15.99
C PRO A 154 -27.28 -41.08 -16.14
N SER A 155 -27.34 -41.83 -15.04
CA SER A 155 -27.14 -43.28 -15.05
C SER A 155 -28.39 -44.03 -15.53
N LYS A 156 -28.24 -45.34 -15.77
CA LYS A 156 -29.33 -46.25 -16.20
C LYS A 156 -30.08 -45.79 -17.48
N SER A 157 -29.31 -45.29 -18.46
CA SER A 157 -29.79 -44.95 -19.80
C SER A 157 -30.87 -43.87 -19.86
N GLN A 158 -30.98 -43.02 -18.83
CA GLN A 158 -31.84 -41.84 -18.91
C GLN A 158 -31.25 -40.80 -19.86
N LYS A 159 -32.12 -39.94 -20.42
CA LYS A 159 -31.73 -38.92 -21.40
C LYS A 159 -31.83 -37.53 -20.79
N LEU A 160 -30.98 -36.61 -21.23
CA LEU A 160 -31.12 -35.18 -20.92
C LEU A 160 -31.86 -34.47 -22.05
N ASP A 161 -32.66 -33.47 -21.71
CA ASP A 161 -33.11 -32.47 -22.67
C ASP A 161 -31.94 -31.53 -22.98
N GLU A 162 -31.33 -31.66 -24.16
CA GLU A 162 -30.17 -30.87 -24.56
C GLU A 162 -30.43 -29.35 -24.53
N SER A 163 -31.69 -28.91 -24.68
CA SER A 163 -32.06 -27.50 -24.62
C SER A 163 -32.25 -26.97 -23.19
N LYS A 164 -32.40 -27.86 -22.20
CA LYS A 164 -32.72 -27.54 -20.79
C LYS A 164 -31.85 -28.27 -19.78
N LYS A 165 -30.72 -28.85 -20.21
CA LYS A 165 -29.75 -29.50 -19.32
C LYS A 165 -28.90 -28.50 -18.55
N SER A 166 -28.90 -27.23 -18.93
CA SER A 166 -28.20 -26.14 -18.23
C SER A 166 -29.18 -25.03 -17.85
N VAL A 167 -28.95 -24.37 -16.72
CA VAL A 167 -29.76 -23.24 -16.26
C VAL A 167 -28.87 -22.14 -15.72
N VAL A 168 -29.22 -20.89 -16.01
CA VAL A 168 -28.60 -19.70 -15.41
C VAL A 168 -29.50 -19.19 -14.29
N LEU A 169 -28.91 -19.11 -13.11
CA LEU A 169 -29.56 -18.65 -11.90
C LEU A 169 -29.07 -17.23 -11.61
N THR A 170 -30.04 -16.34 -11.38
CA THR A 170 -29.80 -14.95 -10.99
C THR A 170 -30.35 -14.70 -9.60
N LEU A 171 -29.65 -13.91 -8.81
CA LEU A 171 -30.02 -13.66 -7.41
C LEU A 171 -29.85 -12.17 -7.11
N ASN A 172 -30.96 -11.45 -6.96
CA ASN A 172 -30.91 -10.04 -6.59
C ASN A 172 -30.53 -9.91 -5.10
N THR A 173 -29.36 -9.34 -4.86
CA THR A 173 -28.81 -9.20 -3.51
C THR A 173 -29.62 -8.26 -2.61
N ALA A 174 -30.28 -7.25 -3.19
CA ALA A 174 -31.11 -6.30 -2.44
C ALA A 174 -32.42 -6.90 -1.94
N ASP A 175 -32.90 -7.97 -2.57
CA ASP A 175 -34.10 -8.70 -2.13
C ASP A 175 -33.79 -9.65 -0.95
N ILE A 176 -32.49 -9.89 -0.68
CA ILE A 176 -32.02 -10.89 0.28
C ILE A 176 -31.44 -10.25 1.54
N ALA A 177 -30.70 -9.16 1.40
CA ALA A 177 -30.13 -8.44 2.54
C ALA A 177 -30.70 -7.02 2.57
N LYS A 178 -30.90 -6.47 3.77
CA LYS A 178 -31.14 -5.02 3.90
C LYS A 178 -29.83 -4.29 4.11
N ILE A 179 -29.78 -3.02 3.72
CA ILE A 179 -28.55 -2.23 3.80
C ILE A 179 -28.03 -2.03 5.24
N ASP A 180 -28.92 -2.03 6.23
CA ASP A 180 -28.61 -1.94 7.66
C ASP A 180 -28.16 -3.27 8.28
N GLU A 181 -28.32 -4.38 7.56
CA GLU A 181 -27.81 -5.70 7.93
C GLU A 181 -26.41 -5.97 7.34
N LEU A 182 -25.89 -5.08 6.47
CA LEU A 182 -24.60 -5.27 5.80
C LEU A 182 -23.42 -4.92 6.69
N HIS A 183 -22.32 -5.62 6.46
CA HIS A 183 -21.05 -5.34 7.09
C HIS A 183 -20.21 -4.40 6.22
N PHE A 184 -19.62 -3.39 6.86
CA PHE A 184 -18.76 -2.43 6.20
C PHE A 184 -17.43 -2.27 6.92
N LEU A 185 -16.35 -2.26 6.13
CA LEU A 185 -15.02 -1.93 6.57
C LEU A 185 -14.81 -0.41 6.54
N SER A 186 -14.21 0.13 7.60
CA SER A 186 -13.90 1.54 7.69
C SER A 186 -12.67 1.78 8.55
N PHE A 187 -12.03 2.93 8.42
CA PHE A 187 -11.08 3.36 9.44
C PHE A 187 -11.82 3.99 10.61
N THR A 188 -11.44 3.68 11.85
CA THR A 188 -12.05 4.24 13.07
C THR A 188 -11.98 5.76 13.08
N ALA A 189 -10.80 6.29 12.73
CA ALA A 189 -10.54 7.73 12.68
C ALA A 189 -10.90 8.38 11.34
N ALA A 190 -11.63 7.70 10.44
CA ALA A 190 -11.97 8.30 9.15
C ALA A 190 -12.80 9.58 9.32
N VAL A 191 -12.46 10.60 8.54
CA VAL A 191 -13.36 11.72 8.30
C VAL A 191 -14.58 11.21 7.53
N SER A 192 -15.79 11.59 7.94
CA SER A 192 -17.03 11.27 7.22
C SER A 192 -17.11 11.94 5.84
N ASN A 193 -16.25 12.93 5.60
CA ASN A 193 -16.05 13.55 4.30
C ASN A 193 -14.66 13.16 3.77
N PRO A 194 -14.55 12.43 2.65
CA PRO A 194 -13.26 12.03 2.07
C PRO A 194 -12.39 13.22 1.60
N ASN A 195 -12.90 14.45 1.70
CA ASN A 195 -12.19 15.70 1.43
C ASN A 195 -11.70 16.43 2.70
N GLN A 196 -11.51 15.76 3.83
CA GLN A 196 -10.98 16.40 5.04
C GLN A 196 -9.67 15.75 5.51
N VAL A 197 -8.84 16.55 6.19
CA VAL A 197 -7.61 16.06 6.84
C VAL A 197 -7.98 15.45 8.17
N VAL A 198 -7.61 14.19 8.38
CA VAL A 198 -7.95 13.42 9.58
C VAL A 198 -7.06 13.80 10.75
N THR A 199 -5.74 13.81 10.51
CA THR A 199 -4.76 14.02 11.57
C THR A 199 -3.62 14.92 11.09
N GLN A 200 -3.36 15.99 11.84
CA GLN A 200 -2.14 16.78 11.68
C GLN A 200 -1.09 16.28 12.67
N LEU A 201 -0.07 15.57 12.16
CA LEU A 201 1.06 15.11 12.95
C LEU A 201 1.98 16.31 13.23
N THR A 202 1.72 16.94 14.37
CA THR A 202 2.24 18.28 14.72
C THR A 202 2.83 18.38 16.12
N SER A 203 2.87 17.30 16.90
CA SER A 203 3.51 17.25 18.22
C SER A 203 4.58 16.15 18.26
N PRO A 204 5.67 16.34 19.01
CA PRO A 204 6.67 15.32 19.24
C PRO A 204 6.20 14.19 20.17
N ASN A 205 5.01 14.30 20.78
CA ASN A 205 4.39 13.24 21.57
C ASN A 205 3.67 12.23 20.65
N LEU A 206 4.48 11.55 19.83
CA LEU A 206 4.06 10.73 18.71
C LEU A 206 3.37 9.43 19.14
N THR A 207 3.59 9.00 20.39
CA THR A 207 2.88 7.92 21.08
C THR A 207 1.38 8.19 21.24
N ALA A 208 0.96 9.46 21.36
CA ALA A 208 -0.46 9.83 21.42
C ALA A 208 -1.15 9.80 20.04
N ASN A 209 -0.38 9.82 18.95
CA ASN A 209 -0.88 9.89 17.58
C ASN A 209 -0.76 8.55 16.82
N ASN A 210 -0.56 7.44 17.52
CA ASN A 210 -0.32 6.12 16.91
C ASN A 210 0.88 6.10 15.94
N VAL A 211 1.91 6.92 16.20
CA VAL A 211 3.12 7.00 15.37
C VAL A 211 4.33 6.48 16.14
N SER A 212 5.12 5.61 15.51
CA SER A 212 6.39 5.11 16.04
C SER A 212 7.54 5.33 15.07
N PHE A 213 8.77 5.49 15.59
CA PHE A 213 9.98 5.71 14.80
C PHE A 213 10.93 4.53 14.98
N ASP A 214 11.62 4.18 13.89
CA ASP A 214 12.77 3.28 13.93
C ASP A 214 13.87 3.81 12.99
N ASN A 215 14.96 3.04 12.86
CA ASN A 215 16.11 3.45 12.06
C ASN A 215 15.83 3.48 10.54
N ASN A 216 14.71 2.90 10.08
CA ASN A 216 14.37 2.73 8.67
C ASN A 216 13.20 3.61 8.22
N GLY A 217 12.45 4.20 9.15
CA GLY A 217 11.26 4.98 8.83
C GLY A 217 10.49 5.44 10.06
N PHE A 218 9.29 5.92 9.80
CA PHE A 218 8.27 6.02 10.83
C PHE A 218 7.01 5.27 10.37
N SER A 219 6.30 4.74 11.34
CA SER A 219 5.14 3.89 11.16
C SER A 219 3.92 4.60 11.71
N ILE A 220 2.87 4.72 10.90
CA ILE A 220 1.58 5.26 11.29
C ILE A 220 0.63 4.08 11.50
N LYS A 221 0.13 3.91 12.72
CA LYS A 221 -0.85 2.88 13.04
C LYS A 221 -2.26 3.45 12.95
N ALA A 222 -3.14 2.74 12.27
CA ALA A 222 -4.56 3.07 12.19
C ALA A 222 -5.40 1.83 12.48
N GLN A 223 -6.57 2.03 13.07
CA GLN A 223 -7.52 0.94 13.29
C GLN A 223 -8.52 0.87 12.14
N VAL A 224 -8.72 -0.34 11.64
CA VAL A 224 -9.74 -0.71 10.67
C VAL A 224 -10.83 -1.46 11.44
N ASP A 225 -12.07 -0.98 11.34
CA ASP A 225 -13.24 -1.57 11.97
C ASP A 225 -14.13 -2.26 10.96
N LEU A 226 -14.73 -3.36 11.39
CA LEU A 226 -15.84 -4.03 10.75
C LEU A 226 -17.13 -3.63 11.47
N GLY A 227 -18.03 -2.96 10.76
CA GLY A 227 -19.41 -2.77 11.22
C GLY A 227 -20.20 -4.08 11.14
N GLY A 228 -20.99 -4.38 12.16
CA GLY A 228 -21.79 -5.62 12.28
C GLY A 228 -21.09 -6.73 13.07
N LYS A 229 -21.56 -7.98 12.94
CA LYS A 229 -21.08 -9.13 13.72
C LYS A 229 -19.85 -9.75 13.03
N ALA A 230 -18.76 -9.91 13.78
CA ALA A 230 -17.57 -10.57 13.26
C ALA A 230 -17.81 -12.08 13.00
N SER A 231 -17.22 -12.59 11.92
CA SER A 231 -17.27 -14.00 11.51
C SER A 231 -15.86 -14.53 11.29
N ARG A 232 -15.62 -15.38 10.29
CA ARG A 232 -14.28 -15.84 9.92
C ARG A 232 -13.42 -14.69 9.40
N GLY A 233 -12.12 -14.77 9.66
CA GLY A 233 -11.11 -13.80 9.27
C GLY A 233 -10.94 -13.69 7.76
N PHE A 234 -10.39 -12.55 7.32
CA PHE A 234 -10.27 -12.18 5.92
C PHE A 234 -9.26 -11.04 5.74
N LYS A 235 -8.83 -10.83 4.49
CA LYS A 235 -7.93 -9.74 4.12
C LYS A 235 -8.64 -8.56 3.46
N THR A 236 -8.05 -7.39 3.61
CA THR A 236 -8.31 -6.19 2.81
C THR A 236 -6.99 -5.46 2.59
N SER A 237 -6.84 -4.73 1.50
CA SER A 237 -5.62 -3.98 1.20
C SER A 237 -5.72 -2.51 1.63
N ILE A 238 -4.57 -1.91 1.91
CA ILE A 238 -4.43 -0.45 1.95
C ILE A 238 -3.72 0.03 0.70
N ALA A 239 -4.30 1.02 0.02
CA ALA A 239 -3.69 1.66 -1.13
C ALA A 239 -3.35 3.13 -0.83
N TYR A 240 -2.17 3.57 -1.29
CA TYR A 240 -1.82 4.98 -1.30
C TYR A 240 -2.66 5.75 -2.33
N ASN A 241 -3.25 6.87 -1.92
CA ASN A 241 -4.21 7.63 -2.70
C ASN A 241 -3.72 9.06 -3.00
N ALA A 242 -2.72 9.17 -3.88
CA ALA A 242 -2.16 10.47 -4.28
C ALA A 242 -3.20 11.41 -4.92
N ASP A 243 -4.24 10.88 -5.57
CA ASP A 243 -5.24 11.69 -6.25
C ASP A 243 -6.16 12.43 -5.28
N THR A 244 -6.48 11.83 -4.13
CA THR A 244 -7.16 12.55 -3.04
C THR A 244 -6.33 13.74 -2.58
N LEU A 245 -5.02 13.58 -2.42
CA LEU A 245 -4.14 14.67 -2.02
C LEU A 245 -4.11 15.80 -3.06
N LYS A 246 -4.04 15.48 -4.35
CA LYS A 246 -4.11 16.48 -5.43
C LYS A 246 -5.43 17.26 -5.38
N LYS A 247 -6.56 16.57 -5.17
CA LYS A 247 -7.89 17.21 -5.04
C LYS A 247 -7.95 18.13 -3.81
N LEU A 248 -7.39 17.72 -2.68
CA LEU A 248 -7.34 18.54 -1.47
C LEU A 248 -6.48 19.80 -1.66
N LEU A 249 -5.32 19.66 -2.31
CA LEU A 249 -4.45 20.79 -2.62
C LEU A 249 -5.13 21.77 -3.58
N ALA A 250 -5.78 21.27 -4.63
CA ALA A 250 -6.52 22.11 -5.58
C ALA A 250 -7.69 22.87 -4.94
N LYS A 251 -8.33 22.28 -3.91
CA LYS A 251 -9.39 22.92 -3.12
C LYS A 251 -8.85 23.86 -2.03
N GLY A 252 -7.54 24.00 -1.86
CA GLY A 252 -6.94 24.79 -0.80
C GLY A 252 -7.12 24.22 0.61
N LEU A 253 -7.48 22.94 0.74
CA LEU A 253 -7.69 22.26 2.01
C LEU A 253 -6.39 21.72 2.63
N LEU A 254 -5.32 21.66 1.84
CA LEU A 254 -3.95 21.46 2.32
C LEU A 254 -3.19 22.78 2.21
N PRO A 255 -2.23 23.06 3.13
CA PRO A 255 -1.39 24.25 3.04
C PRO A 255 -0.68 24.35 1.69
N ALA A 256 -0.52 25.56 1.17
CA ALA A 256 0.25 25.81 -0.05
C ALA A 256 1.68 25.26 0.08
N GLY A 257 2.19 24.66 -1.00
CA GLY A 257 3.52 24.05 -1.01
C GLY A 257 3.61 22.69 -0.32
N THR A 258 2.50 22.12 0.15
CA THR A 258 2.49 20.75 0.70
C THR A 258 2.99 19.74 -0.34
N ALA A 259 4.02 18.97 0.03
CA ALA A 259 4.58 17.93 -0.80
C ALA A 259 3.74 16.65 -0.74
N ILE A 260 3.59 16.01 -1.90
CA ILE A 260 2.95 14.70 -2.05
C ILE A 260 4.05 13.68 -2.34
N LEU A 261 4.11 12.60 -1.56
CA LEU A 261 5.08 11.53 -1.78
C LEU A 261 4.63 10.61 -2.93
N THR A 262 5.54 9.76 -3.38
CA THR A 262 5.25 8.67 -4.33
C THR A 262 5.07 7.37 -3.57
N ASN A 263 4.48 6.35 -4.22
CA ASN A 263 4.31 5.04 -3.59
C ASN A 263 5.64 4.37 -3.21
N ALA A 264 6.75 4.73 -3.88
CA ALA A 264 8.10 4.22 -3.56
C ALA A 264 8.61 4.67 -2.18
N ALA A 265 7.99 5.70 -1.58
CA ALA A 265 8.31 6.15 -0.23
C ALA A 265 7.60 5.35 0.86
N LEU A 266 6.77 4.36 0.49
CA LEU A 266 5.84 3.69 1.38
C LEU A 266 6.06 2.18 1.35
N ASP A 267 5.91 1.56 2.51
CA ASP A 267 5.82 0.10 2.66
C ASP A 267 4.46 -0.21 3.30
N LEU A 268 3.57 -0.78 2.49
CA LEU A 268 2.17 -1.01 2.82
C LEU A 268 1.88 -2.51 2.76
N ASN A 269 1.29 -3.02 3.83
CA ASN A 269 0.88 -4.41 3.94
C ASN A 269 -0.65 -4.53 3.89
N ASP A 270 -1.11 -5.70 3.45
CA ASP A 270 -2.51 -6.07 3.61
C ASP A 270 -2.88 -6.11 5.10
N VAL A 271 -4.14 -5.79 5.38
CA VAL A 271 -4.75 -5.87 6.69
C VAL A 271 -5.46 -7.21 6.80
N TYR A 272 -5.11 -7.98 7.83
CA TYR A 272 -5.83 -9.20 8.18
C TYR A 272 -6.72 -8.94 9.39
N LEU A 273 -8.02 -9.18 9.23
CA LEU A 273 -8.95 -9.24 10.36
C LEU A 273 -9.04 -10.70 10.79
N ASP A 274 -8.65 -10.98 12.04
CA ASP A 274 -8.69 -12.32 12.60
C ASP A 274 -10.11 -12.85 12.78
N ASP A 275 -10.24 -14.17 12.91
CA ASP A 275 -11.49 -14.85 13.25
C ASP A 275 -12.16 -14.21 14.47
N TYR A 276 -13.44 -13.87 14.30
CA TYR A 276 -14.33 -13.29 15.31
C TYR A 276 -13.86 -11.96 15.89
N LYS A 277 -12.95 -11.24 15.21
CA LYS A 277 -12.55 -9.87 15.55
C LYS A 277 -13.26 -8.85 14.66
N SER A 278 -13.74 -7.77 15.27
CA SER A 278 -14.39 -6.65 14.58
C SER A 278 -13.44 -5.49 14.28
N SER A 279 -12.14 -5.65 14.55
CA SER A 279 -11.15 -4.60 14.32
C SER A 279 -9.76 -5.19 14.11
N ALA A 280 -8.93 -4.51 13.33
CA ALA A 280 -7.51 -4.79 13.16
C ALA A 280 -6.70 -3.49 13.15
N ILE A 281 -5.43 -3.56 13.56
CA ILE A 281 -4.49 -2.45 13.42
C ILE A 281 -3.70 -2.64 12.14
N VAL A 282 -3.68 -1.61 11.30
CA VAL A 282 -2.77 -1.52 10.16
C VAL A 282 -1.61 -0.60 10.47
N GLU A 283 -0.42 -1.01 10.08
CA GLU A 283 0.80 -0.22 10.15
C GLU A 283 1.18 0.24 8.73
N MET A 284 1.24 1.55 8.53
CA MET A 284 1.65 2.18 7.28
C MET A 284 3.05 2.74 7.47
N ARG A 285 4.04 2.15 6.81
CA ARG A 285 5.43 2.57 6.93
C ARG A 285 5.80 3.59 5.87
N VAL A 286 6.53 4.61 6.30
CA VAL A 286 6.99 5.68 5.44
C VAL A 286 8.48 5.88 5.61
N ASN A 287 9.18 5.87 4.48
CA ASN A 287 10.61 6.10 4.41
C ASN A 287 10.94 7.52 4.88
N ILE A 288 11.85 7.62 5.87
CA ILE A 288 12.17 8.88 6.52
C ILE A 288 12.89 9.86 5.59
N ASP A 289 13.76 9.36 4.70
CA ASP A 289 14.51 10.18 3.75
C ASP A 289 13.59 10.87 2.74
N SER A 290 12.49 10.21 2.38
CA SER A 290 11.47 10.77 1.49
C SER A 290 10.77 11.98 2.09
N ILE A 291 10.62 12.04 3.42
CA ILE A 291 10.10 13.21 4.12
C ILE A 291 11.16 14.30 4.22
N PHE A 292 12.37 13.95 4.64
CA PHE A 292 13.47 14.91 4.76
C PHE A 292 13.80 15.60 3.43
N ALA A 293 13.76 14.87 2.31
CA ALA A 293 13.98 15.42 0.97
C ALA A 293 12.97 16.51 0.58
N ARG A 294 11.85 16.65 1.31
CA ARG A 294 10.81 17.67 1.09
C ARG A 294 10.87 18.83 2.08
N PHE A 295 11.77 18.77 3.05
CA PHE A 295 11.95 19.84 4.02
C PHE A 295 12.24 21.19 3.35
N PRO A 296 11.68 22.32 3.85
CA PRO A 296 10.83 22.47 5.04
C PRO A 296 9.33 22.26 4.76
N SER A 297 8.98 21.80 3.55
CA SER A 297 7.58 21.64 3.16
C SER A 297 6.91 20.59 4.02
N LYS A 298 5.65 20.84 4.38
CA LYS A 298 4.79 19.81 4.95
C LYS A 298 4.59 18.69 3.95
N VAL A 299 4.40 17.48 4.43
CA VAL A 299 4.16 16.29 3.61
C VAL A 299 2.76 15.78 3.89
N ALA A 300 1.96 15.52 2.85
CA ALA A 300 0.66 14.89 3.02
C ALA A 300 0.67 13.46 2.51
N LEU A 301 -0.08 12.59 3.21
CA LEU A 301 -0.28 11.18 2.88
C LEU A 301 -1.77 10.87 2.90
N ALA A 302 -2.25 10.07 1.96
CA ALA A 302 -3.61 9.57 1.99
C ALA A 302 -3.64 8.08 1.70
N PHE A 303 -4.45 7.36 2.45
CA PHE A 303 -4.56 5.90 2.40
C PHE A 303 -6.03 5.52 2.29
N THR A 304 -6.34 4.55 1.42
CA THR A 304 -7.71 4.06 1.22
C THR A 304 -7.78 2.56 1.43
N LEU A 305 -8.84 2.08 2.09
CA LEU A 305 -9.19 0.65 2.13
C LEU A 305 -9.67 0.19 0.75
N SER A 306 -9.12 -0.93 0.26
CA SER A 306 -9.48 -1.51 -1.03
C SER A 306 -9.47 -3.04 -0.98
N ASN A 307 -10.05 -3.66 -2.01
CA ASN A 307 -10.04 -5.11 -2.25
C ASN A 307 -10.40 -5.98 -1.03
N PRO A 308 -11.51 -5.71 -0.32
CA PRO A 308 -11.93 -6.58 0.78
C PRO A 308 -12.38 -7.95 0.27
N GLU A 309 -11.89 -9.03 0.90
CA GLU A 309 -12.24 -10.40 0.51
C GLU A 309 -13.68 -10.79 0.83
N LYS A 310 -14.34 -10.16 1.82
CA LYS A 310 -15.66 -10.59 2.32
C LYS A 310 -16.77 -9.55 2.35
N TYR A 311 -16.44 -8.29 2.61
CA TYR A 311 -17.43 -7.24 2.90
C TYR A 311 -17.20 -6.03 2.02
N GLN A 312 -18.06 -5.02 2.10
CA GLN A 312 -17.83 -3.77 1.38
C GLN A 312 -16.98 -2.80 2.21
N VAL A 313 -16.29 -1.88 1.52
CA VAL A 313 -15.71 -0.71 2.19
C VAL A 313 -16.77 0.37 2.34
N ASN A 314 -16.81 1.03 3.48
CA ASN A 314 -17.66 2.19 3.69
C ASN A 314 -17.14 3.36 2.85
N ALA A 315 -17.86 3.74 1.79
CA ALA A 315 -17.41 4.78 0.86
C ALA A 315 -17.17 6.16 1.51
N ALA A 316 -17.80 6.45 2.66
CA ALA A 316 -17.61 7.69 3.39
C ALA A 316 -16.46 7.62 4.41
N LYS A 317 -16.05 6.42 4.84
CA LYS A 317 -15.10 6.20 5.93
C LYS A 317 -13.93 5.29 5.56
N ASN A 318 -13.61 5.19 4.27
CA ASN A 318 -12.55 4.32 3.77
C ASN A 318 -11.22 5.05 3.51
N THR A 319 -11.12 6.36 3.71
CA THR A 319 -9.90 7.13 3.44
C THR A 319 -9.39 7.83 4.70
N LEU A 320 -8.08 7.72 4.94
CA LEU A 320 -7.33 8.50 5.92
C LEU A 320 -6.44 9.50 5.23
N VAL A 321 -6.31 10.70 5.81
CA VAL A 321 -5.41 11.74 5.31
C VAL A 321 -4.59 12.28 6.48
N TYR A 322 -3.27 12.19 6.35
CA TYR A 322 -2.30 12.70 7.31
C TYR A 322 -1.55 13.89 6.73
N LEU A 323 -1.35 14.92 7.55
CA LEU A 323 -0.46 16.03 7.27
C LEU A 323 0.69 16.01 8.26
N ILE A 324 1.91 15.89 7.75
CA ILE A 324 3.15 15.77 8.50
C ILE A 324 3.93 17.06 8.37
N ASP A 325 4.33 17.61 9.51
CA ASP A 325 5.26 18.73 9.58
C ASP A 325 6.64 18.21 10.01
N PRO A 326 7.60 18.02 9.08
CA PRO A 326 8.92 17.46 9.40
C PRO A 326 9.63 18.22 10.53
N LEU A 327 9.40 19.53 10.58
CA LEU A 327 9.97 20.45 11.57
C LEU A 327 9.53 20.17 13.00
N ARG A 328 8.42 19.47 13.21
CA ARG A 328 7.88 19.15 14.54
C ARG A 328 8.17 17.72 14.98
N ILE A 329 8.83 16.95 14.12
CA ILE A 329 9.08 15.52 14.31
C ILE A 329 10.58 15.26 14.50
N PHE A 330 11.44 16.00 13.80
CA PHE A 330 12.89 15.80 13.84
C PHE A 330 13.58 16.81 14.76
N SER A 331 14.32 16.30 15.76
CA SER A 331 15.23 17.11 16.56
C SER A 331 16.53 17.39 15.82
N ASP A 332 17.12 16.41 15.15
CA ASP A 332 18.25 16.63 14.25
C ASP A 332 17.75 17.04 12.85
N ILE A 333 18.05 18.28 12.48
CA ILE A 333 17.71 18.85 11.17
C ILE A 333 18.98 19.21 10.39
N THR A 334 20.14 18.62 10.70
CA THR A 334 21.42 18.94 10.06
C THR A 334 21.37 18.83 8.54
N LYS A 335 20.55 17.93 7.99
CA LYS A 335 20.35 17.73 6.53
C LYS A 335 19.83 18.98 5.80
N VAL A 336 19.34 20.01 6.50
CA VAL A 336 18.97 21.30 5.88
C VAL A 336 20.20 22.10 5.43
N LEU A 337 21.35 21.79 6.03
CA LEU A 337 22.65 22.30 5.65
C LEU A 337 23.33 21.30 4.71
N LYS A 338 24.13 21.82 3.78
CA LYS A 338 24.90 21.03 2.82
C LYS A 338 26.33 20.84 3.32
N ASN A 339 26.94 19.72 2.92
CA ASN A 339 28.37 19.50 3.08
C ASN A 339 28.84 19.80 4.53
N THR A 340 28.25 19.12 5.51
CA THR A 340 28.31 19.47 6.94
C THR A 340 29.34 18.67 7.73
N SER A 341 29.96 17.65 7.16
CA SER A 341 30.93 16.79 7.85
C SER A 341 32.01 16.30 6.90
N GLN A 342 33.10 15.82 7.48
CA GLN A 342 34.10 15.07 6.75
C GLN A 342 33.51 13.80 6.09
N PRO A 343 33.95 13.43 4.87
CA PRO A 343 34.77 14.25 3.99
C PRO A 343 33.96 15.40 3.35
N PHE A 344 34.44 16.65 3.51
CA PHE A 344 33.88 17.79 2.81
C PHE A 344 34.17 17.71 1.31
N LYS A 345 33.21 18.18 0.51
CA LYS A 345 33.32 18.33 -0.95
C LYS A 345 33.83 19.72 -1.32
N THR A 346 34.63 19.78 -2.37
CA THR A 346 35.12 21.02 -2.98
C THR A 346 34.43 21.26 -4.32
N SER A 347 34.21 22.52 -4.71
CA SER A 347 33.79 22.89 -6.07
C SER A 347 34.98 23.08 -7.00
N THR A 348 36.14 23.44 -6.45
CA THR A 348 37.37 23.67 -7.19
C THR A 348 38.56 23.42 -6.27
N ILE A 349 39.50 22.59 -6.68
CA ILE A 349 40.76 22.38 -5.96
C ILE A 349 41.85 23.19 -6.66
N ASP A 350 42.79 23.73 -5.88
CA ASP A 350 44.00 24.34 -6.41
C ASP A 350 44.78 23.28 -7.21
N PRO A 351 44.91 23.45 -8.54
CA PRO A 351 45.55 22.46 -9.40
C PRO A 351 47.06 22.30 -9.12
N ASN A 352 47.67 23.28 -8.47
CA ASN A 352 49.12 23.30 -8.24
C ASN A 352 49.54 22.60 -6.94
N GLN A 353 48.65 22.54 -5.94
CA GLN A 353 48.98 22.00 -4.62
C GLN A 353 48.05 20.87 -4.15
N GLY A 354 46.84 20.75 -4.71
CA GLY A 354 45.84 19.72 -4.34
C GLY A 354 45.31 19.79 -2.89
N ARG A 355 45.84 20.72 -2.09
CA ARG A 355 45.51 20.95 -0.68
C ARG A 355 44.37 21.95 -0.53
N TRP A 356 44.51 23.11 -1.15
CA TRP A 356 43.57 24.23 -1.00
C TRP A 356 42.45 24.15 -2.01
N GLY A 357 41.27 24.64 -1.64
CA GLY A 357 40.13 24.64 -2.54
C GLY A 357 39.03 25.62 -2.14
N VAL A 358 37.94 25.56 -2.90
CA VAL A 358 36.69 26.28 -2.65
C VAL A 358 35.65 25.30 -2.12
N LEU A 359 35.13 25.58 -0.92
CA LEU A 359 34.15 24.70 -0.27
C LEU A 359 32.83 24.65 -1.05
N SER A 360 32.37 23.44 -1.41
CA SER A 360 31.12 23.27 -2.14
C SER A 360 29.90 23.45 -1.23
N GLY A 361 28.89 24.18 -1.69
CA GLY A 361 27.61 24.35 -0.99
C GLY A 361 27.62 25.39 0.14
N TRP A 362 28.73 26.10 0.34
CA TRP A 362 28.87 27.18 1.31
C TRP A 362 29.13 28.50 0.60
N LEU A 363 28.60 29.58 1.15
CA LEU A 363 28.86 30.96 0.76
C LEU A 363 30.08 31.48 1.51
N PHE A 364 30.82 32.39 0.89
CA PHE A 364 31.96 33.06 1.52
C PHE A 364 32.15 34.45 0.91
N ASN A 365 32.80 35.34 1.66
CA ASN A 365 33.32 36.59 1.10
C ASN A 365 34.78 36.41 0.66
N ALA A 366 35.35 37.41 -0.02
CA ALA A 366 36.74 37.37 -0.45
C ALA A 366 37.72 37.09 0.70
N GLN A 367 37.43 37.60 1.91
CA GLN A 367 38.24 37.42 3.12
C GLN A 367 38.15 36.01 3.73
N GLY A 368 37.08 35.25 3.45
CA GLY A 368 36.92 33.86 3.87
C GLY A 368 37.51 32.85 2.90
N ASN A 369 38.12 33.30 1.81
CA ASN A 369 38.68 32.46 0.76
C ASN A 369 39.91 33.18 0.17
N THR A 370 40.93 33.42 1.02
CA THR A 370 42.07 34.32 0.75
C THR A 370 43.38 33.61 0.41
N HIS A 371 43.42 32.28 0.46
CA HIS A 371 44.61 31.53 0.08
C HIS A 371 44.86 31.68 -1.42
N GLN A 372 46.07 32.04 -1.81
CA GLN A 372 46.43 32.25 -3.21
C GLN A 372 47.13 30.99 -3.73
N SER A 373 46.77 30.53 -4.94
CA SER A 373 47.54 29.47 -5.61
C SER A 373 48.83 30.05 -6.19
N TYR A 374 49.93 29.31 -6.05
CA TYR A 374 51.19 29.61 -6.72
C TYR A 374 51.34 28.69 -7.94
N SER A 375 51.37 29.28 -9.14
CA SER A 375 51.91 28.59 -10.32
C SER A 375 53.44 28.53 -10.19
N LEU A 376 54.07 27.44 -10.64
CA LEU A 376 55.54 27.37 -10.84
C LEU A 376 56.08 28.51 -11.73
N THR A 377 55.19 29.24 -12.43
CA THR A 377 55.47 30.42 -13.26
C THR A 377 55.17 31.78 -12.61
N ASN A 378 54.95 31.86 -11.29
CA ASN A 378 54.70 33.13 -10.57
C ASN A 378 53.38 33.87 -10.91
N GLU A 379 52.41 33.20 -11.55
CA GLU A 379 51.11 33.80 -11.86
C GLU A 379 50.08 33.51 -10.73
N LEU A 380 49.48 34.58 -10.20
CA LEU A 380 48.44 34.55 -9.17
C LEU A 380 47.11 34.08 -9.78
N ASN A 381 46.82 32.78 -9.70
CA ASN A 381 45.61 32.20 -10.31
C ASN A 381 44.57 31.82 -9.26
N GLY A 382 43.64 32.74 -8.99
CA GLY A 382 42.41 32.47 -8.22
C GLY A 382 42.58 32.42 -6.69
N ALA A 383 41.49 32.73 -5.99
CA ALA A 383 41.43 32.69 -4.53
C ALA A 383 40.82 31.35 -4.09
N TYR A 384 41.54 30.61 -3.26
CA TYR A 384 41.16 29.36 -2.59
C TYR A 384 41.21 29.59 -1.07
N GLY A 385 40.97 28.58 -0.24
CA GLY A 385 41.26 28.68 1.20
C GLY A 385 40.08 28.49 2.13
N SER A 386 38.85 28.47 1.61
CA SER A 386 37.67 28.04 2.39
C SER A 386 37.65 26.53 2.67
N PHE A 387 38.51 25.77 1.98
CA PHE A 387 38.68 24.33 2.11
C PHE A 387 40.17 23.97 2.18
N ASP A 388 40.53 23.07 3.11
CA ASP A 388 41.86 22.49 3.24
C ASP A 388 41.76 20.95 3.25
N ASN A 389 42.64 20.28 2.50
CA ASN A 389 42.76 18.82 2.41
C ASN A 389 44.02 18.28 3.12
N ASN A 390 44.67 19.07 3.97
CA ASN A 390 45.84 18.63 4.72
C ASN A 390 45.46 17.66 5.84
N ASN A 391 45.75 16.37 5.64
CA ASN A 391 45.49 15.27 6.57
C ASN A 391 44.01 15.06 6.96
N SER A 392 43.07 15.66 6.22
CA SER A 392 41.62 15.40 6.11
C SER A 392 40.96 16.64 5.53
N THR A 393 39.84 16.50 4.83
CA THR A 393 39.09 17.66 4.31
C THR A 393 38.48 18.48 5.45
N GLN A 394 38.54 19.81 5.41
CA GLN A 394 38.02 20.68 6.48
C GLN A 394 37.61 22.06 5.93
N ILE A 395 36.70 22.72 6.64
CA ILE A 395 36.48 24.16 6.45
C ILE A 395 37.63 24.89 7.14
N ALA A 396 38.31 25.80 6.43
CA ALA A 396 39.51 26.43 6.93
C ALA A 396 39.45 27.98 6.83
N PHE A 397 40.06 28.63 7.81
CA PHE A 397 40.63 29.97 7.70
C PHE A 397 42.11 29.86 8.04
N GLU A 398 43.00 30.48 7.27
CA GLU A 398 44.44 30.50 7.58
C GLU A 398 45.07 31.83 7.17
N SER A 399 45.83 32.44 8.08
CA SER A 399 46.57 33.70 7.86
C SER A 399 48.05 33.57 8.22
N GLY A 400 48.86 34.49 7.71
CA GLY A 400 50.22 34.79 8.15
C GLY A 400 51.32 33.78 7.82
N TYR A 401 51.27 33.16 6.65
CA TYR A 401 52.50 32.75 5.99
C TYR A 401 53.26 34.02 5.58
N THR A 402 54.53 34.15 5.95
CA THR A 402 55.39 35.27 5.52
C THR A 402 56.28 34.85 4.35
N ALA A 403 56.75 35.83 3.58
CA ALA A 403 57.55 35.64 2.37
C ALA A 403 58.88 34.86 2.56
N SER A 404 59.30 34.58 3.80
CA SER A 404 60.44 33.70 4.11
C SER A 404 60.25 32.23 3.68
N ASP A 405 59.02 31.82 3.38
CA ASP A 405 58.72 30.54 2.73
C ASP A 405 58.38 30.67 1.24
N ALA A 406 58.22 31.89 0.72
CA ALA A 406 58.05 32.14 -0.70
C ALA A 406 59.41 31.96 -1.40
N GLY A 407 59.61 30.78 -1.99
CA GLY A 407 60.85 30.41 -2.69
C GLY A 407 61.40 29.03 -2.35
N LYS A 408 60.84 28.32 -1.35
CA LYS A 408 61.11 26.89 -1.18
C LYS A 408 60.25 26.08 -2.15
N PRO A 409 60.77 25.01 -2.77
CA PRO A 409 59.91 24.01 -3.41
C PRO A 409 58.89 23.50 -2.37
N GLY A 410 57.60 23.80 -2.57
CA GLY A 410 56.53 23.48 -1.62
C GLY A 410 56.23 24.53 -0.53
N GLY A 411 56.81 25.72 -0.59
CA GLY A 411 56.47 26.83 0.32
C GLY A 411 55.10 27.45 0.00
N SER A 412 54.29 27.70 1.02
CA SER A 412 52.97 28.35 0.85
C SER A 412 53.16 29.86 0.63
N PRO A 413 52.41 30.48 -0.32
CA PRO A 413 52.49 31.92 -0.54
C PRO A 413 52.05 32.69 0.70
N THR A 414 52.40 33.97 0.76
CA THR A 414 51.99 34.84 1.86
C THR A 414 50.48 34.82 2.03
N THR A 415 49.97 34.18 3.09
CA THR A 415 48.54 34.23 3.38
C THR A 415 48.26 35.57 4.05
N PRO A 416 47.44 36.44 3.42
CA PRO A 416 47.17 37.76 3.98
C PRO A 416 46.45 37.62 5.32
N ASN A 417 46.58 38.62 6.19
CA ASN A 417 45.73 38.73 7.36
C ASN A 417 44.26 38.71 6.92
N ILE A 418 43.44 37.96 7.64
CA ILE A 418 42.01 37.84 7.37
C ILE A 418 41.31 38.87 8.23
N THR A 419 40.48 39.72 7.63
CA THR A 419 39.61 40.64 8.36
C THR A 419 38.16 40.35 8.00
N ASN A 420 37.35 39.92 8.99
CA ASN A 420 35.96 39.51 8.79
C ASN A 420 35.79 38.52 7.63
N GLY A 421 36.66 37.52 7.54
CA GLY A 421 36.50 36.40 6.64
C GLY A 421 35.28 35.60 7.04
N LYS A 422 34.40 35.27 6.09
CA LYS A 422 33.11 34.61 6.36
C LYS A 422 32.98 33.35 5.51
N ILE A 423 32.50 32.27 6.13
CA ILE A 423 32.10 31.03 5.45
C ILE A 423 30.79 30.57 6.09
N TYR A 424 29.70 30.49 5.32
CA TYR A 424 28.35 30.28 5.88
C TYR A 424 27.35 29.65 4.91
N GLN A 425 26.22 29.20 5.45
CA GLN A 425 25.04 28.82 4.68
C GLN A 425 23.84 29.63 5.12
N THR A 426 22.91 29.83 4.21
CA THR A 426 21.65 30.55 4.47
C THR A 426 20.48 29.61 4.27
N VAL A 427 19.64 29.47 5.29
CA VAL A 427 18.47 28.57 5.29
C VAL A 427 17.24 29.27 5.87
N LEU A 428 16.07 28.90 5.39
CA LEU A 428 14.79 29.32 6.00
C LEU A 428 14.46 28.37 7.15
N LEU A 429 14.34 28.91 8.36
CA LEU A 429 13.95 28.15 9.55
C LEU A 429 12.61 28.70 10.08
N PRO A 430 11.68 27.85 10.53
CA PRO A 430 10.47 28.32 11.20
C PRO A 430 10.79 28.86 12.62
N ALA A 431 9.78 29.39 13.29
CA ALA A 431 9.87 29.70 14.71
C ALA A 431 10.27 28.45 15.52
N GLY A 432 11.16 28.63 16.49
CA GLY A 432 11.67 27.55 17.33
C GLY A 432 13.00 27.86 17.98
N THR A 433 13.42 26.98 18.88
CA THR A 433 14.73 27.02 19.53
C THR A 433 15.65 26.00 18.87
N TYR A 434 16.85 26.44 18.51
CA TYR A 434 17.82 25.67 17.75
C TYR A 434 19.18 25.69 18.46
N LYS A 435 19.96 24.62 18.27
CA LYS A 435 21.37 24.57 18.66
C LYS A 435 22.21 24.30 17.41
N PHE A 436 23.14 25.22 17.12
CA PHE A 436 24.18 25.02 16.11
C PHE A 436 25.46 24.59 16.84
N ASP A 437 26.04 23.48 16.41
CA ASP A 437 27.24 22.89 16.99
C ASP A 437 28.29 22.78 15.89
N ALA A 438 29.49 23.34 16.13
CA ALA A 438 30.63 23.23 15.24
C ALA A 438 31.74 22.44 15.91
N ASN A 439 32.20 21.37 15.26
CA ASN A 439 33.34 20.61 15.72
C ASN A 439 34.64 21.23 15.19
N VAL A 440 35.40 21.84 16.10
CA VAL A 440 36.69 22.47 15.79
C VAL A 440 37.80 21.43 15.93
N ARG A 441 38.52 21.14 14.85
CA ARG A 441 39.61 20.16 14.85
C ARG A 441 40.89 20.73 15.44
N GLY A 442 41.24 21.96 15.07
CA GLY A 442 42.54 22.56 15.42
C GLY A 442 42.80 23.86 14.67
N GLY A 443 44.07 24.30 14.68
CA GLY A 443 44.52 25.56 14.05
C GLY A 443 44.44 26.79 14.95
N VAL A 444 43.82 26.66 16.11
CA VAL A 444 43.36 27.74 17.00
C VAL A 444 44.46 28.75 17.35
N THR A 445 44.12 30.03 17.23
CA THR A 445 44.92 31.18 17.67
C THR A 445 45.39 31.06 19.12
N THR A 446 46.70 31.21 19.38
CA THR A 446 47.23 31.34 20.75
C THR A 446 46.92 32.70 21.38
N ASP A 447 46.46 33.66 20.58
CA ASP A 447 46.05 35.00 21.00
C ASP A 447 44.55 35.18 20.79
N ASN A 448 43.80 35.24 21.89
CA ASN A 448 42.34 35.33 21.94
C ASN A 448 41.80 36.76 21.68
N THR A 449 42.68 37.74 21.39
CA THR A 449 42.28 39.13 21.15
C THR A 449 41.76 39.40 19.72
N LYS A 450 41.93 38.45 18.79
CA LYS A 450 41.50 38.55 17.38
C LYS A 450 40.60 37.35 17.07
N GLY A 451 39.29 37.58 17.14
CA GLY A 451 38.34 36.49 17.36
C GLY A 451 37.88 35.77 16.08
N ALA A 452 37.83 34.44 16.17
CA ALA A 452 37.01 33.60 15.31
C ALA A 452 35.76 33.17 16.08
N TYR A 453 34.62 33.15 15.39
CA TYR A 453 33.34 32.85 15.99
C TYR A 453 32.52 31.92 15.11
N SER A 454 31.80 31.01 15.75
CA SER A 454 30.64 30.39 15.13
C SER A 454 29.41 31.24 15.45
N VAL A 455 28.60 31.54 14.44
CA VAL A 455 27.51 32.52 14.55
C VAL A 455 26.25 32.08 13.79
N ALA A 456 25.11 32.62 14.22
CA ALA A 456 23.85 32.65 13.50
C ALA A 456 23.33 34.09 13.45
N ALA A 457 22.93 34.54 12.27
CA ALA A 457 22.36 35.87 12.03
C ALA A 457 21.06 35.78 11.25
N ILE A 458 20.06 36.61 11.60
CA ILE A 458 18.89 36.80 10.75
C ILE A 458 19.31 37.56 9.49
N GLY A 459 18.84 37.07 8.34
CA GLY A 459 19.11 37.63 7.03
C GLY A 459 19.85 36.64 6.11
N THR A 460 20.39 37.16 5.02
CA THR A 460 21.07 36.39 3.97
C THR A 460 22.59 36.46 4.05
N ASN A 461 23.15 37.13 5.07
CA ASN A 461 24.57 37.30 5.27
C ASN A 461 24.93 37.28 6.77
N ILE A 462 26.17 36.94 7.08
CA ILE A 462 26.76 37.12 8.41
C ILE A 462 27.31 38.56 8.51
N PRO A 463 26.95 39.34 9.55
CA PRO A 463 27.58 40.63 9.87
C PRO A 463 29.09 40.54 10.12
N ASP A 464 29.78 41.68 9.95
CA ASP A 464 31.13 41.83 10.46
C ASP A 464 31.15 41.77 12.01
N ILE A 465 32.23 41.27 12.58
CA ILE A 465 32.45 41.29 14.02
C ILE A 465 33.44 42.40 14.36
N ALA A 466 32.95 43.40 15.07
CA ALA A 466 33.75 44.37 15.79
C ALA A 466 33.55 44.14 17.29
N ALA A 467 34.42 43.36 17.93
CA ALA A 467 34.38 43.21 19.38
C ALA A 467 34.55 44.59 20.05
N PRO A 468 33.80 44.93 21.11
CA PRO A 468 32.89 44.06 21.88
C PRO A 468 31.44 44.03 21.37
N THR A 469 31.09 44.87 20.38
CA THR A 469 29.70 45.03 19.94
C THR A 469 29.17 43.79 19.22
N THR A 470 27.95 43.38 19.59
CA THR A 470 27.21 42.33 18.89
C THR A 470 26.26 43.00 17.91
N PRO A 471 26.42 42.81 16.59
CA PRO A 471 25.42 43.21 15.60
C PRO A 471 24.01 42.78 16.00
N ALA A 472 23.03 43.68 15.85
CA ALA A 472 21.67 43.46 16.33
C ALA A 472 20.95 42.27 15.69
N ASN A 473 21.38 41.83 14.51
CA ASN A 473 20.82 40.68 13.81
C ASN A 473 21.48 39.34 14.17
N PHE A 474 22.53 39.32 15.01
CA PHE A 474 23.00 38.06 15.58
C PHE A 474 21.98 37.50 16.55
N VAL A 475 21.59 36.24 16.32
CA VAL A 475 20.70 35.48 17.19
C VAL A 475 21.44 34.47 18.05
N GLY A 476 22.70 34.16 17.69
CA GLY A 476 23.57 33.34 18.51
C GLY A 476 25.03 33.43 18.05
N ARG A 477 25.96 33.31 19.01
CA ARG A 477 27.39 33.25 18.73
C ARG A 477 28.14 32.52 19.84
N VAL A 478 29.26 31.91 19.47
CA VAL A 478 30.24 31.35 20.42
C VAL A 478 31.64 31.59 19.87
N ALA A 479 32.58 31.94 20.75
CA ALA A 479 33.98 32.11 20.38
C ALA A 479 34.62 30.76 20.07
N ILE A 480 35.47 30.73 19.04
CA ILE A 480 36.31 29.58 18.70
C ILE A 480 37.69 29.83 19.33
N ASN A 481 37.86 29.34 20.55
CA ASN A 481 39.06 29.56 21.38
C ASN A 481 39.81 28.26 21.72
N GLY A 482 39.53 27.17 20.99
CA GLY A 482 40.09 25.86 21.24
C GLY A 482 39.46 24.80 20.35
N ALA A 483 40.12 23.64 20.25
CA ALA A 483 39.54 22.46 19.61
C ALA A 483 38.29 21.96 20.37
N GLY A 484 37.57 21.01 19.77
CA GLY A 484 36.35 20.42 20.29
C GLY A 484 35.08 21.16 19.86
N SER A 485 33.94 20.70 20.37
CA SER A 485 32.63 21.29 20.06
C SER A 485 32.54 22.74 20.53
N LYS A 486 31.99 23.60 19.67
CA LYS A 486 31.65 24.99 19.94
C LYS A 486 30.19 25.16 19.55
N SER A 487 29.36 25.39 20.57
CA SER A 487 27.90 25.39 20.42
C SER A 487 27.29 26.66 20.96
N PHE A 488 26.18 27.06 20.34
CA PHE A 488 25.27 28.04 20.91
C PHE A 488 23.82 27.68 20.60
N THR A 489 22.92 28.18 21.43
CA THR A 489 21.48 28.06 21.23
C THR A 489 20.92 29.41 20.82
N PHE A 490 19.94 29.41 19.92
CA PHE A 490 19.21 30.61 19.51
C PHE A 490 17.73 30.30 19.35
N THR A 491 16.89 31.32 19.49
CA THR A 491 15.44 31.20 19.33
C THR A 491 14.94 32.15 18.26
N LEU A 492 14.08 31.65 17.39
CA LEU A 492 13.35 32.42 16.39
C LEU A 492 11.89 32.53 16.82
N ASN A 493 11.38 33.76 16.96
CA ASN A 493 9.99 34.01 17.34
C ASN A 493 9.01 33.87 16.15
N ALA A 494 9.52 33.91 14.93
CA ALA A 494 8.79 33.73 13.68
C ALA A 494 9.68 32.97 12.69
N ALA A 495 9.10 32.48 11.59
CA ALA A 495 9.91 31.94 10.50
C ALA A 495 10.84 33.04 9.94
N ALA A 496 12.12 32.72 9.80
CA ALA A 496 13.14 33.68 9.37
C ALA A 496 14.21 32.98 8.51
N THR A 497 14.72 33.73 7.54
CA THR A 497 15.96 33.36 6.85
C THR A 497 17.13 33.61 7.78
N VAL A 498 17.96 32.59 8.01
CA VAL A 498 19.11 32.63 8.93
C VAL A 498 20.36 32.22 8.20
N SER A 499 21.42 33.03 8.33
CA SER A 499 22.78 32.68 7.91
C SER A 499 23.56 32.14 9.11
N MET A 500 24.09 30.93 8.98
CA MET A 500 24.86 30.24 10.02
C MET A 500 26.21 29.77 9.47
N GLY A 501 27.25 29.90 10.29
CA GLY A 501 28.59 29.51 9.90
C GLY A 501 29.63 30.18 10.76
N PHE A 502 30.65 30.73 10.10
CA PHE A 502 31.88 31.18 10.74
C PHE A 502 32.28 32.57 10.24
N VAL A 503 32.82 33.35 11.16
CA VAL A 503 33.46 34.63 10.86
C VAL A 503 34.75 34.73 11.65
N ALA A 504 35.83 35.12 10.99
CA ALA A 504 37.16 35.16 11.58
C ALA A 504 37.89 36.45 11.21
N THR A 505 38.63 37.00 12.16
CA THR A 505 39.66 38.01 11.93
C THR A 505 40.96 37.46 12.48
N LEU A 506 41.87 37.08 11.59
CA LEU A 506 43.12 36.38 11.91
C LEU A 506 44.32 37.21 11.44
N SER A 507 45.41 37.21 12.20
CA SER A 507 46.64 37.89 11.81
C SER A 507 47.87 37.16 12.30
N GLY A 508 48.97 37.25 11.54
CA GLY A 508 50.12 36.38 11.81
C GLY A 508 49.76 34.92 11.59
N SER A 509 50.63 33.98 11.96
CA SER A 509 50.47 32.55 11.65
C SER A 509 49.37 31.91 12.50
N GLN A 510 48.15 31.93 11.99
CA GLN A 510 46.92 31.55 12.71
C GLN A 510 45.99 30.78 11.77
N SER A 511 45.25 29.80 12.29
CA SER A 511 44.21 29.12 11.52
C SER A 511 42.97 28.76 12.33
N VAL A 512 41.92 28.31 11.65
CA VAL A 512 40.72 27.74 12.26
C VAL A 512 40.22 26.64 11.35
N ASN A 513 40.19 25.42 11.86
CA ASN A 513 39.81 24.24 11.09
C ASN A 513 38.56 23.58 11.69
N ILE A 514 37.50 23.47 10.90
CA ILE A 514 36.23 22.85 11.29
C ILE A 514 36.06 21.52 10.57
N SER A 515 35.80 20.45 11.33
CA SER A 515 35.61 19.08 10.82
C SER A 515 34.14 18.68 10.66
N GLY A 516 33.21 19.46 11.24
CA GLY A 516 31.79 19.24 11.03
C GLY A 516 30.90 20.28 11.71
N VAL A 517 29.65 20.32 11.29
CA VAL A 517 28.57 21.11 11.90
C VAL A 517 27.31 20.28 12.05
N THR A 518 26.56 20.51 13.11
CA THR A 518 25.19 19.98 13.27
C THR A 518 24.23 21.10 13.61
N LEU A 519 22.98 20.92 13.19
CA LEU A 519 21.88 21.80 13.55
C LEU A 519 20.76 20.95 14.13
N THR A 520 20.45 21.23 15.39
CA THR A 520 19.36 20.56 16.11
C THR A 520 18.31 21.57 16.53
N ARG A 521 17.08 21.09 16.71
CA ARG A 521 15.92 21.84 17.18
C ARG A 521 15.42 21.20 18.47
N THR A 522 15.04 22.05 19.42
CA THR A 522 14.27 21.62 20.59
C THR A 522 12.83 21.31 20.17
N LEU A 523 12.42 20.06 20.38
CA LEU A 523 11.03 19.64 20.21
C LEU A 523 10.27 20.00 21.49
N ASN A 524 9.30 20.92 21.39
CA ASN A 524 8.44 21.26 22.52
C ASN A 524 7.34 20.18 22.64
N PRO A 525 7.19 19.53 23.81
CA PRO A 525 6.23 18.44 24.03
C PRO A 525 4.80 18.77 23.58
#